data_AF-A0AAF0LH47-F1
#
_entry.id   AF-A0AAF0LH47-F1
#
_cell.length_a   1.000
_cell.length_b   1.000
_cell.length_c   1.000
_cell.angle_alpha   90.00
_cell.angle_beta   90.00
_cell.angle_gamma   90.00
#
_symmetry.space_group_name_H-M   'P 1'
#
loop_
_entity.id
_entity.type
_entity.pdbx_description
1 polymer ?
#
loop_
_entity_poly.entity_id
_entity_poly.type
_entity_poly.pdbx_seq_one_letter_code
_entity_poly.pdbx_strand_id
1 'polypeptide(L)'
;MAEWTRTPVPGDAACERRIWIAFDERLVSYSECEGETSHTAVWCVDEFLQHFADRLDEDDASRWLLPHLERLASTGGGKAATLRAYAARHDGAPPPTIVCDVVL
;
A
#
# COMPACT_ATOMS: atom_id res chain seq x y z
N MET A 1 -9.87 2.66 2.16
CA MET A 1 -8.72 1.73 2.08
C MET A 1 -8.46 1.39 0.61
N ALA A 2 -7.25 1.05 0.17
CA ALA A 2 -6.99 0.58 -1.20
C ALA A 2 -6.05 -0.63 -1.11
N GLU A 3 -6.46 -1.79 -1.66
CA GLU A 3 -5.67 -3.02 -1.66
C GLU A 3 -4.81 -3.14 -2.92
N TRP A 4 -3.57 -3.57 -2.71
CA TRP A 4 -2.72 -4.05 -3.79
C TRP A 4 -2.27 -5.46 -3.45
N THR A 5 -2.24 -6.33 -4.46
CA THR A 5 -1.85 -7.73 -4.34
C THR A 5 -0.85 -8.04 -5.44
N ARG A 6 0.31 -8.57 -5.08
CA ARG A 6 1.29 -9.10 -6.05
C ARG A 6 1.52 -10.58 -5.85
N THR A 7 1.35 -11.34 -6.94
CA THR A 7 1.75 -12.73 -7.01
C THR A 7 3.27 -12.87 -7.02
N PRO A 8 3.87 -13.79 -6.25
CA PRO A 8 5.32 -14.02 -6.24
C PRO A 8 5.88 -14.39 -7.63
N VAL A 9 7.13 -14.03 -7.90
CA VAL A 9 7.89 -14.44 -9.10
C VAL A 9 9.05 -15.38 -8.74
N PRO A 10 9.60 -16.17 -9.68
CA PRO A 10 10.72 -17.06 -9.41
C PRO A 10 11.95 -16.31 -8.87
N GLY A 11 12.37 -16.62 -7.64
CA GLY A 11 13.45 -15.92 -6.93
C GLY A 11 12.99 -15.19 -5.67
N ASP A 12 11.70 -14.90 -5.56
CA ASP A 12 11.10 -14.39 -4.32
C ASP A 12 11.07 -15.53 -3.27
N ALA A 13 11.26 -15.18 -1.98
CA ALA A 13 10.59 -15.97 -0.94
C ALA A 13 9.10 -15.90 -1.28
N ALA A 14 8.41 -17.03 -1.45
CA ALA A 14 7.08 -17.12 -2.08
C ALA A 14 5.96 -16.43 -1.26
N CYS A 15 6.02 -15.10 -1.15
CA CYS A 15 5.20 -14.27 -0.30
C CYS A 15 4.40 -13.30 -1.17
N GLU A 16 3.08 -13.41 -1.14
CA GLU A 16 2.21 -12.37 -1.70
C GLU A 16 2.29 -11.14 -0.79
N ARG A 17 2.56 -9.97 -1.38
CA ARG A 17 2.65 -8.71 -0.62
C ARG A 17 1.38 -7.90 -0.80
N ARG A 18 0.85 -7.39 0.31
CA ARG A 18 -0.31 -6.49 0.31
C ARG A 18 -0.03 -5.18 1.02
N ILE A 19 -0.52 -4.10 0.43
CA ILE A 19 -0.44 -2.76 1.00
C ILE A 19 -1.86 -2.21 1.11
N TRP A 20 -2.19 -1.67 2.27
CA TRP A 20 -3.42 -0.91 2.50
C TRP A 20 -3.11 0.48 3.02
N ILE A 21 -3.79 1.49 2.46
CA ILE A 21 -3.63 2.88 2.89
C ILE A 21 -4.95 3.40 3.47
N ALA A 22 -4.89 3.86 4.72
CA ALA A 22 -5.94 4.62 5.39
C ALA A 22 -5.56 6.11 5.34
N PHE A 23 -6.09 6.81 4.33
CA PHE A 23 -5.65 8.16 3.97
C PHE A 23 -5.94 9.19 5.06
N ASP A 24 -7.10 9.08 5.71
CA ASP A 24 -7.58 10.09 6.64
C ASP A 24 -6.81 9.98 7.99
N GLU A 25 -6.44 8.76 8.37
CA GLU A 25 -5.64 8.43 9.55
C GLU A 25 -4.13 8.45 9.31
N ARG A 26 -3.71 8.57 8.04
CA ARG A 26 -2.31 8.49 7.59
C ARG A 26 -1.61 7.20 8.03
N LEU A 27 -2.34 6.08 7.97
CA LEU A 27 -1.83 4.76 8.30
C LEU A 27 -1.58 3.93 7.03
N VAL A 28 -0.55 3.11 7.09
CA VAL A 28 -0.21 2.13 6.05
C VAL A 28 -0.12 0.76 6.70
N SER A 29 -0.82 -0.22 6.14
CA SER A 29 -0.59 -1.62 6.45
C SER A 29 0.25 -2.26 5.36
N TYR A 30 1.19 -3.09 5.79
CA TYR A 30 1.97 -3.97 4.92
C TYR A 30 1.83 -5.40 5.42
N SER A 31 1.52 -6.30 4.49
CA SER A 31 1.37 -7.72 4.76
C SER A 31 2.23 -8.54 3.83
N GLU A 32 2.85 -9.59 4.36
CA GLU A 32 3.48 -10.65 3.59
C GLU A 32 2.73 -11.95 3.87
N CYS A 33 2.24 -12.59 2.82
CA CYS A 33 1.40 -13.78 2.91
C CYS A 33 2.11 -14.98 2.28
N GLU A 34 2.43 -15.98 3.10
CA GLU A 34 3.04 -17.25 2.71
C GLU A 34 2.02 -18.38 2.86
N GLY A 35 1.35 -18.73 1.76
CA GLY A 35 0.27 -19.70 1.78
C GLY A 35 -0.90 -19.22 2.66
N GLU A 36 -1.16 -19.92 3.76
CA GLU A 36 -2.22 -19.56 4.72
C GLU A 36 -1.73 -18.62 5.85
N THR A 37 -0.42 -18.41 5.96
CA THR A 37 0.15 -17.54 7.00
C THR A 37 0.27 -16.11 6.48
N SER A 38 -0.24 -15.14 7.23
CA SER A 38 -0.05 -13.71 6.92
C SER A 38 0.62 -13.00 8.09
N HIS A 39 1.72 -12.32 7.81
CA HIS A 39 2.34 -11.38 8.74
C HIS A 39 1.94 -9.96 8.35
N THR A 40 1.13 -9.31 9.17
CA THR A 40 0.60 -7.98 8.91
C THR A 40 0.99 -7.01 10.02
N ALA A 41 1.45 -5.84 9.62
CA ALA A 41 1.68 -4.72 10.53
C ALA A 41 0.96 -3.46 10.01
N VAL A 42 0.62 -2.55 10.92
CA VAL A 42 0.05 -1.24 10.63
C VAL A 42 0.96 -0.19 11.25
N TRP A 43 1.29 0.84 10.48
CA TRP A 43 2.24 1.88 10.85
C TRP A 43 1.68 3.25 10.51
N CYS A 44 2.11 4.28 11.23
CA CYS A 44 2.03 5.65 10.72
C CYS A 44 2.86 5.75 9.43
N VAL A 45 2.39 6.53 8.45
CA VAL A 45 3.03 6.59 7.13
C VAL A 45 4.50 7.04 7.18
N ASP A 46 4.87 7.89 8.13
CA ASP A 46 6.23 8.34 8.36
C ASP A 46 7.14 7.24 8.93
N GLU A 47 6.64 6.46 9.88
CA GLU A 47 7.34 5.27 10.40
C GLU A 47 7.45 4.18 9.33
N PHE A 48 6.40 3.99 8.54
CA PHE A 48 6.39 3.04 7.42
C PHE A 48 7.51 3.36 6.42
N LEU A 49 7.64 4.62 6.01
CA LEU A 49 8.68 5.05 5.07
C LEU A 49 10.10 4.83 5.62
N GLN A 50 10.31 4.96 6.94
CA GLN A 50 11.62 4.71 7.55
C GLN A 50 12.05 3.24 7.51
N HIS A 51 11.10 2.31 7.48
CA HIS A 51 11.38 0.87 7.63
C HIS A 51 11.11 0.04 6.37
N PHE A 52 10.29 0.53 5.44
CA PHE A 52 9.79 -0.24 4.32
C PHE A 52 9.93 0.44 2.95
N ALA A 53 10.47 1.67 2.88
CA ALA A 53 10.64 2.37 1.60
C ALA A 53 11.52 1.57 0.62
N ASP A 54 12.65 1.04 1.08
CA ASP A 54 13.56 0.24 0.25
C ASP A 54 12.86 -0.99 -0.35
N ARG A 55 12.00 -1.66 0.44
CA ARG A 55 11.22 -2.82 -0.04
C ARG A 55 10.24 -2.45 -1.15
N LEU A 56 9.73 -1.22 -1.16
CA LEU A 56 8.88 -0.74 -2.25
C LEU A 56 9.71 -0.34 -3.47
N ASP A 57 10.88 0.28 -3.27
CA ASP A 57 11.72 0.77 -4.37
C ASP A 57 12.35 -0.38 -5.18
N GLU A 58 12.71 -1.48 -4.50
CA GLU A 58 13.24 -2.68 -5.12
C GLU A 58 12.21 -3.44 -5.98
N ASP A 59 10.91 -3.16 -5.79
CA ASP A 59 9.81 -3.82 -6.50
C ASP A 59 9.11 -2.86 -7.48
N ASP A 60 9.38 -3.02 -8.78
CA ASP A 60 8.75 -2.25 -9.87
C ASP A 60 7.21 -2.16 -9.76
N ALA A 61 6.57 -3.22 -9.27
CA ALA A 61 5.12 -3.30 -9.19
C ALA A 61 4.56 -2.45 -8.02
N SER A 62 5.38 -2.11 -7.02
CA SER A 62 4.99 -1.32 -5.85
C SER A 62 5.69 0.05 -5.74
N ARG A 63 6.84 0.24 -6.40
CA ARG A 63 7.67 1.46 -6.38
C ARG A 63 6.89 2.74 -6.67
N TRP A 64 5.86 2.66 -7.50
CA TRP A 64 5.02 3.80 -7.84
C TRP A 64 4.29 4.41 -6.64
N LEU A 65 4.11 3.66 -5.55
CA LEU A 65 3.46 4.13 -4.32
C LEU A 65 4.31 5.11 -3.53
N LEU A 66 5.64 5.02 -3.61
CA LEU A 66 6.57 5.84 -2.82
C LEU A 66 6.27 7.35 -2.87
N PRO A 67 6.21 8.01 -4.05
CA PRO A 67 5.92 9.45 -4.10
C PRO A 67 4.52 9.82 -3.56
N HIS A 68 3.60 8.86 -3.51
CA HIS A 68 2.28 9.07 -2.93
C HIS A 68 2.28 8.95 -1.40
N LEU A 69 3.05 8.01 -0.86
CA LEU A 69 3.24 7.85 0.58
C LEU A 69 4.06 9.01 1.17
N GLU A 70 5.09 9.48 0.49
CA GLU A 70 5.86 10.68 0.88
C GLU A 70 4.97 11.93 0.92
N ARG A 71 4.06 12.07 -0.06
CA ARG A 71 3.09 13.16 -0.07
C ARG A 71 2.09 13.06 1.08
N LEU A 72 1.63 11.84 1.37
CA LEU A 72 0.74 11.57 2.50
C LEU A 72 1.41 11.90 3.83
N ALA A 73 2.68 11.53 4.01
CA ALA A 73 3.46 11.85 5.21
C ALA A 73 3.66 13.37 5.39
N SER A 74 4.03 14.07 4.32
CA SER A 74 4.37 15.49 4.38
C SER A 74 3.16 16.43 4.49
N THR A 75 2.06 16.13 3.77
CA THR A 75 0.92 17.05 3.64
C THR A 75 -0.39 16.49 4.18
N GLY A 76 -0.47 15.18 4.45
CA GLY A 76 -1.73 14.48 4.69
C GLY A 76 -2.63 14.34 3.46
N GLY A 77 -2.21 14.86 2.32
CA GLY A 77 -2.96 14.83 1.07
C GLY A 77 -2.55 13.68 0.15
N GLY A 78 -3.15 13.66 -1.03
CA GLY A 78 -2.72 12.75 -2.10
C GLY A 78 -3.70 11.62 -2.43
N LYS A 79 -4.74 11.38 -1.62
CA LYS A 79 -5.78 10.36 -1.88
C LYS A 79 -6.23 10.31 -3.36
N ALA A 80 -6.71 11.43 -3.91
CA ALA A 80 -7.16 11.48 -5.30
C ALA A 80 -6.03 11.24 -6.33
N ALA A 81 -4.79 11.62 -6.02
CA ALA A 81 -3.64 11.36 -6.89
C ALA A 81 -3.26 9.87 -6.84
N THR A 82 -3.19 9.27 -5.65
CA THR A 82 -2.89 7.86 -5.44
C THR A 82 -3.93 6.96 -6.10
N LEU A 83 -5.23 7.26 -5.94
CA LEU A 83 -6.31 6.50 -6.57
C LEU A 83 -6.28 6.60 -8.10
N ARG A 84 -5.95 7.77 -8.65
CA ARG A 84 -5.76 7.92 -10.11
C ARG A 84 -4.54 7.16 -10.62
N ALA A 85 -3.43 7.18 -9.88
CA ALA A 85 -2.22 6.45 -10.23
C ALA A 85 -2.43 4.92 -10.18
N TYR A 86 -3.24 4.45 -9.24
CA TYR A 86 -3.72 3.07 -9.20
C TYR A 86 -4.55 2.77 -10.45
N ALA A 87 -5.62 3.53 -10.71
CA ALA A 87 -6.51 3.28 -11.84
C ALA A 87 -5.78 3.25 -13.18
N ALA A 88 -4.79 4.14 -13.40
CA ALA A 88 -3.97 4.14 -14.61
C ALA A 88 -3.15 2.85 -14.82
N ARG A 89 -2.87 2.10 -13.75
CA ARG A 89 -2.15 0.82 -13.78
C ARG A 89 -3.05 -0.40 -13.88
N HIS A 90 -4.35 -0.22 -13.60
CA HIS A 90 -5.32 -1.30 -13.47
C HIS A 90 -6.51 -1.08 -14.43
N ASP A 91 -6.24 -0.64 -15.67
CA ASP A 91 -7.25 -0.45 -16.73
C ASP A 91 -8.45 0.43 -16.34
N GLY A 92 -8.19 1.44 -15.51
CA GLY A 92 -9.21 2.35 -14.99
C GLY A 92 -9.99 1.80 -13.79
N ALA A 93 -9.73 0.56 -13.36
CA ALA A 93 -10.40 -0.03 -12.20
C ALA A 93 -9.99 0.69 -10.91
N PRO A 94 -10.96 1.00 -10.01
CA PRO A 94 -10.63 1.49 -8.68
C PRO A 94 -10.03 0.36 -7.84
N PRO A 95 -9.16 0.67 -6.86
CA PRO A 95 -8.71 -0.33 -5.92
C PRO A 95 -9.87 -0.83 -5.05
N PRO A 96 -9.82 -2.08 -4.55
CA PRO A 96 -10.73 -2.56 -3.52
C PRO A 96 -10.75 -1.57 -2.36
N THR A 97 -11.92 -0.97 -2.12
CA THR A 97 -12.07 0.11 -1.15
C THR A 97 -13.10 -0.26 -0.10
N ILE A 98 -12.65 -0.32 1.15
CA ILE A 98 -13.54 -0.36 2.32
C ILE A 98 -13.65 1.06 2.88
N VAL A 99 -14.90 1.49 3.10
CA VAL A 99 -15.26 2.70 3.85
C VAL A 99 -15.78 2.21 5.19
N CYS A 100 -15.05 2.49 6.25
CA CYS A 100 -15.49 2.18 7.61
C CYS A 100 -16.20 3.42 8.15
N ASP A 101 -17.53 3.43 8.11
CA ASP A 101 -18.34 4.43 8.82
C ASP A 101 -18.27 4.12 10.32
N VAL A 102 -17.16 4.46 10.97
CA VAL A 102 -17.09 4.36 12.43
C VAL A 102 -17.82 5.57 12.99
N VAL A 103 -19.08 5.35 13.39
CA VAL A 103 -19.78 6.24 14.31
C VAL A 103 -19.17 5.97 15.69
N LEU A 104 -18.24 6.83 16.11
CA LEU A 104 -17.75 6.88 17.49
C LEU A 104 -18.75 7.62 18.38
#